data_AF-A0A6C0HYQ6-F1
#
_entry.id   AF-A0A6C0HYQ6-F1
#
_cell.length_a   1.000
_cell.length_b   1.000
_cell.length_c   1.000
_cell.angle_alpha   90.00
_cell.angle_beta   90.00
_cell.angle_gamma   90.00
#
_symmetry.space_group_name_H-M   'P 1'
#
loop_
_entity.id
_entity.type
_entity.pdbx_description
1 polymer ?
#
loop_
_entity_poly.entity_id
_entity_poly.type
_entity_poly.pdbx_seq_one_letter_code
_entity_poly.pdbx_strand_id
1 'polypeptide(L)' 'MTNCSILYKSKKVQEYLEKSFKKNAGKLIKEKGGLPEFYWRDFKKGYKKGFMKTCKMWKKKMTMNKKINNNKTKKSI' A
#
# COMPACT_ATOMS: atom_id res chain seq x y z
N MET A 1 -16.49 -4.78 3.64
CA MET A 1 -15.09 -4.82 4.14
C MET A 1 -14.16 -4.68 2.93
N THR A 2 -13.44 -3.56 2.74
CA THR A 2 -12.64 -3.30 1.54
C THR A 2 -11.55 -4.35 1.36
N ASN A 3 -11.60 -5.21 0.35
CA ASN A 3 -10.55 -6.21 0.13
C ASN A 3 -9.25 -5.50 -0.29
N CYS A 4 -8.15 -5.72 0.45
CA CYS A 4 -6.86 -5.06 0.17
C CYS A 4 -6.35 -5.37 -1.24
N SER A 5 -6.66 -6.57 -1.77
CA SER A 5 -6.33 -6.94 -3.15
C SER A 5 -7.11 -6.11 -4.17
N ILE A 6 -8.39 -5.85 -3.92
CA ILE A 6 -9.23 -5.00 -4.76
C ILE A 6 -8.74 -3.56 -4.71
N LEU A 7 -8.43 -3.04 -3.52
CA LEU A 7 -7.91 -1.69 -3.36
C LEU A 7 -6.57 -1.51 -4.10
N TYR A 8 -5.68 -2.51 -4.03
CA TYR A 8 -4.43 -2.50 -4.79
C TYR A 8 -4.67 -2.41 -6.30
N LYS A 9 -5.65 -3.15 -6.83
CA LYS A 9 -6.02 -3.11 -8.24
C LYS A 9 -6.78 -1.84 -8.67
N SER A 10 -7.16 -0.97 -7.74
CA SER A 10 -7.86 0.28 -8.09
C SER A 10 -7.00 1.18 -8.97
N LYS A 11 -7.65 1.88 -9.91
CA LYS A 11 -7.01 2.81 -10.84
C LYS A 11 -6.08 3.79 -10.12
N LYS A 12 -6.59 4.43 -9.05
CA LYS A 12 -5.83 5.40 -8.26
C LYS A 12 -4.54 4.81 -7.68
N VAL A 13 -4.58 3.60 -7.13
CA VAL A 13 -3.37 2.96 -6.57
C VAL A 13 -2.38 2.57 -7.66
N GLN A 14 -2.84 2.10 -8.82
CA GLN A 14 -1.98 1.80 -9.95
C GLN A 14 -1.31 3.06 -10.53
N GLU A 15 -2.05 4.17 -10.64
CA GLU A 15 -1.50 5.47 -11.05
C GLU A 15 -0.39 5.96 -10.10
N TYR A 16 -0.60 5.82 -8.78
CA TYR A 16 0.42 6.17 -7.79
C TYR A 16 1.65 5.27 -7.87
N LEU A 17 1.46 3.97 -8.10
CA LEU A 17 2.55 3.02 -8.30
C LEU A 17 3.40 3.42 -9.51
N GLU A 18 2.77 3.73 -10.65
CA GLU A 18 3.47 4.15 -11.87
C GLU A 18 4.20 5.47 -11.71
N LYS A 19 3.58 6.48 -11.07
CA LYS A 19 4.25 7.76 -10.77
C LYS A 19 5.47 7.55 -9.88
N SER A 20 5.34 6.73 -8.85
CA SER A 20 6.44 6.43 -7.92
C SER A 20 7.57 5.69 -8.63
N PHE A 21 7.23 4.77 -9.52
CA PHE A 21 8.21 4.08 -10.36
C PHE A 21 8.97 5.04 -11.25
N LYS A 22 8.27 5.87 -12.05
CA LYS A 22 8.92 6.84 -12.95
C LYS A 22 9.88 7.77 -12.20
N LYS A 23 9.48 8.24 -11.01
CA LYS A 23 10.33 9.09 -10.16
C LYS A 23 11.61 8.36 -9.72
N ASN A 24 11.50 7.14 -9.21
CA ASN A 24 12.66 6.38 -8.75
C ASN A 24 13.54 5.89 -9.90
N ALA A 25 12.91 5.50 -11.01
CA ALA A 25 13.57 5.12 -12.24
C ALA A 25 14.42 6.28 -12.78
N GLY A 26 13.84 7.48 -12.89
CA GLY A 26 14.57 8.68 -13.33
C GLY A 26 15.76 9.01 -12.43
N LYS A 27 15.61 8.86 -11.10
CA LYS A 27 16.73 9.04 -10.16
C LYS A 27 17.85 8.03 -10.40
N LEU A 28 17.51 6.75 -10.56
CA LEU A 28 18.50 5.70 -10.82
C LEU A 28 19.22 5.88 -12.16
N ILE A 29 18.50 6.25 -13.22
CA ILE A 29 19.14 6.56 -14.52
C ILE A 29 20.13 7.72 -14.35
N LYS A 30 19.74 8.78 -13.61
CA LYS A 30 20.60 9.93 -13.36
C LYS A 30 21.84 9.60 -12.52
N GLU A 31 21.71 8.73 -11.53
CA GLU A 31 22.79 8.38 -10.59
C GLU A 31 23.70 7.23 -11.06
N LYS A 32 23.16 6.29 -11.85
CA LYS A 32 23.82 5.03 -12.21
C LYS A 32 24.01 4.84 -13.72
N GLY A 33 23.51 5.76 -14.55
CA GLY A 33 23.61 5.69 -16.01
C GLY A 33 22.64 4.68 -16.65
N GLY A 34 21.73 4.07 -15.89
CA GLY A 34 20.80 3.08 -16.42
C GLY A 34 19.88 2.45 -15.38
N LEU A 35 19.04 1.52 -15.85
CA LEU A 35 18.14 0.73 -15.02
C LEU A 35 18.45 -0.76 -15.16
N PRO A 36 18.45 -1.52 -14.06
CA PRO A 36 18.48 -2.98 -14.13
C PRO A 36 17.30 -3.53 -14.94
N GLU A 37 17.54 -4.59 -15.72
CA GLU A 37 16.55 -5.22 -16.61
C GLU A 37 15.23 -5.61 -15.90
N PHE A 38 15.31 -6.04 -14.64
CA PHE A 38 14.16 -6.48 -13.85
C PHE A 38 13.64 -5.42 -12.86
N TYR A 39 14.14 -4.18 -12.93
CA TYR A 39 13.84 -3.14 -11.95
C TYR A 39 12.33 -2.90 -11.77
N TRP A 40 11.57 -2.85 -12.87
CA TRP A 40 10.12 -2.67 -12.80
C TRP A 40 9.41 -3.81 -12.08
N ARG A 41 9.83 -5.05 -12.35
CA ARG A 41 9.24 -6.25 -11.75
C ARG A 41 9.49 -6.28 -10.25
N ASP A 42 10.72 -6.00 -9.85
CA ASP A 42 11.14 -6.02 -8.44
C ASP A 42 10.49 -4.87 -7.67
N PHE A 43 10.40 -3.68 -8.27
CA PHE A 43 9.69 -2.54 -7.71
C PHE A 43 8.20 -2.87 -7.47
N LYS A 44 7.51 -3.41 -8.49
CA LYS A 44 6.10 -3.83 -8.37
C LYS A 44 5.90 -4.87 -7.26
N LYS A 45 6.79 -5.86 -7.19
CA LYS A 45 6.72 -6.93 -6.17
C LYS A 45 6.90 -6.36 -4.76
N GLY A 46 7.90 -5.49 -4.58
CA GLY A 46 8.18 -4.80 -3.32
C GLY A 46 7.02 -3.92 -2.88
N TYR A 47 6.52 -3.08 -3.78
CA TYR A 47 5.39 -2.19 -3.51
C TYR A 47 4.13 -2.96 -3.13
N LYS A 48 3.78 -4.04 -3.87
CA LYS A 48 2.63 -4.89 -3.54
C LYS A 48 2.77 -5.51 -2.14
N LYS A 49 3.95 -6.02 -1.79
CA LYS A 49 4.20 -6.61 -0.46
C LYS A 49 4.00 -5.56 0.66
N GLY A 50 4.57 -4.37 0.49
CA GLY A 50 4.42 -3.26 1.44
C GLY A 50 2.97 -2.81 1.59
N PHE A 51 2.28 -2.58 0.47
CA PHE A 51 0.88 -2.17 0.44
C PHE A 51 -0.03 -3.16 1.18
N MET A 52 0.14 -4.47 0.94
CA MET A 52 -0.67 -5.49 1.61
C MET A 52 -0.43 -5.54 3.11
N LYS A 53 0.82 -5.38 3.57
CA LYS A 53 1.15 -5.32 4.99
C LYS A 53 0.47 -4.12 5.65
N THR A 54 0.62 -2.93 5.06
CA THR A 54 0.02 -1.69 5.58
C THR A 54 -1.52 -1.76 5.58
N CYS A 55 -2.13 -2.26 4.51
CA CYS A 55 -3.58 -2.39 4.43
C CYS A 55 -4.15 -3.36 5.49
N LYS A 56 -3.47 -4.50 5.74
CA LYS A 56 -3.86 -5.44 6.81
C LYS A 56 -3.73 -4.81 8.19
N MET A 57 -2.64 -4.08 8.46
CA MET A 57 -2.45 -3.37 9.73
C MET A 57 -3.53 -2.32 9.95
N TRP A 58 -3.87 -1.56 8.91
CA TRP A 58 -4.90 -0.52 9.00
C TRP A 58 -6.28 -1.11 9.29
N LYS A 59 -6.64 -2.22 8.63
CA LYS A 59 -7.86 -2.99 8.97
C LYS A 59 -7.87 -3.49 10.41
N LYS A 60 -6.75 -4.02 10.90
CA LYS A 60 -6.62 -4.49 12.28
C LYS A 60 -6.82 -3.33 13.27
N LYS A 61 -6.25 -2.16 12.98
CA LYS A 61 -6.45 -0.95 13.80
C LYS A 61 -7.91 -0.47 13.79
N MET A 62 -8.56 -0.44 12.63
CA MET A 62 -9.97 -0.06 12.52
C MET A 62 -10.91 -1.01 13.26
N THR A 63 -10.66 -2.32 13.18
CA THR A 63 -11.47 -3.32 13.90
C THR A 63 -11.29 -3.22 15.41
N MET A 64 -10.07 -2.99 15.90
CA MET A 64 -9.83 -2.69 17.33
C MET A 64 -10.57 -1.42 17.77
N ASN A 65 -10.46 -0.32 17.04
CA ASN A 65 -11.14 0.94 17.37
C ASN A 65 -12.67 0.78 17.38
N LYS A 66 -13.23 0.00 16.45
CA LYS A 66 -14.67 -0.30 16.42
C LYS A 66 -15.11 -1.13 17.64
N LYS A 67 -14.27 -2.09 18.08
CA LYS A 67 -14.55 -2.92 19.27
C LYS A 67 -14.48 -2.09 20.56
N ILE A 68 -13.52 -1.18 20.66
CA ILE A 68 -13.39 -0.26 21.81
C ILE A 68 -14.61 0.65 21.91
N ASN A 69 -15.04 1.27 20.80
CA ASN A 69 -16.21 2.15 20.80
C ASN A 69 -17.51 1.40 21.15
N ASN A 70 -17.71 0.18 20.65
CA ASN A 70 -18.89 -0.64 21.00
C ASN A 70 -18.91 -1.11 22.46
N ASN A 71 -17.75 -1.35 23.06
CA ASN A 71 -17.67 -1.69 24.49
C ASN A 71 -17.85 -0.47 25.39
N LYS A 72 -17.51 0.74 24.92
CA LYS A 72 -17.70 1.99 25.65
C LYS A 72 -19.18 2.38 25.70
N THR A 73 -19.93 2.21 24.60
CA THR A 73 -21.39 2.44 24.57
C THR A 73 -22.19 1.42 25.37
N LYS A 74 -21.76 0.15 25.42
CA LYS A 74 -22.42 -0.88 26.26
C LYS A 74 -22.21 -0.73 27.78
N LYS A 75 -21.25 0.09 28.21
CA LYS A 75 -20.92 0.31 29.63
C LYS A 75 -21.52 1.62 30.19
N SER A 76 -22.18 2.40 29.33
CA SER A 76 -22.86 3.65 29.67
C SER A 76 -24.39 3.57 29.52
N ILE A 77 -24.93 2.35 29.39
CA ILE A 77 -26.36 2.00 29.50
C ILE A 77 -26.48 1.10 30.71
#